data_AF-A0AAV4Y9U5-F1
#
_entry.id   AF-A0AAV4Y9U5-F1
#
_cell.length_a   1.000
_cell.length_b   1.000
_cell.length_c   1.000
_cell.angle_alpha   90.00
_cell.angle_beta   90.00
_cell.angle_gamma   90.00
#
_symmetry.space_group_name_H-M   'P 1'
#
loop_
_entity.id
_entity.type
_entity.pdbx_description
1 polymer ?
#
loop_
_entity_poly.entity_id
_entity_poly.type
_entity_poly.pdbx_seq_one_letter_code
_entity_poly.pdbx_strand_id
1 'polypeptide(L)'
;MTENEQIYRKLEKGFDLLKIYLKRKPERCTFCIKLETRQILFLKHVAGRSILESAVDLREIKEVRMGKNSKAFERWPDETRKYQNNECFHILYGNSFTLKSVSCVAKKDECEMLVKGIRQLAAECTNAPYPLLVERWLRKEFYSMENMRGVITIKDLKAFLPKINLKLATNRLKEFFQDADARRVGEIGFEGFASLYHNLIHDEQLFSGTFGQYTKDGQRVTLQEFQNFLSEQQKDPDFLNEQKVSQFMREYLQDPIRDAQEPFFTVPEFLDFLFSKQNDAWDAKHNEINQDMTQPLVNYWIASSHNTYLTGDQVKSESSTEAYARALRMGCRCIELDCWDGPDSLPSVYHGHTLTSKIKFFDVIKTIKEHAFVTSEYPIILSIENHCTLPQQRNMASAFLEVFGDMLLTQPIERDGSQMPSPAQLKRRIMIKHKKLPDGHEERIILRSDEGADSDISNAIKNGILYLEDPVDHEWRPHFFMLTQNKMYYAEEQQLNEDEDGDNEDSSMHAKEDVPSDELHFGERWYHGKLPGGRNQAQNFLISIQV
;
A
#
# COMPACT_ATOMS: atom_id res chain seq x y z
N MET A 1 1.07 -33.94 4.41
CA MET A 1 1.49 -32.53 4.53
C MET A 1 1.69 -32.02 3.12
N THR A 2 0.95 -31.01 2.71
CA THR A 2 1.05 -30.45 1.35
C THR A 2 2.41 -29.76 1.15
N GLU A 3 2.83 -29.56 -0.09
CA GLU A 3 4.06 -28.81 -0.40
C GLU A 3 4.04 -27.41 0.25
N ASN A 4 2.87 -26.77 0.24
CA ASN A 4 2.66 -25.43 0.80
C ASN A 4 2.80 -25.41 2.33
N GLU A 5 2.26 -26.41 3.03
CA GLU A 5 2.43 -26.54 4.48
C GLU A 5 3.91 -26.67 4.88
N GLN A 6 4.72 -27.36 4.06
CA GLN A 6 6.16 -27.47 4.30
C GLN A 6 6.86 -26.13 4.10
N ILE A 7 6.48 -25.36 3.07
CA ILE A 7 6.99 -24.00 2.82
C ILE A 7 6.63 -23.08 4.00
N TYR A 8 5.39 -23.12 4.47
CA TYR A 8 4.91 -22.25 5.56
C TYR A 8 5.64 -22.50 6.88
N ARG A 9 5.86 -23.77 7.23
CA ARG A 9 6.67 -24.13 8.41
C ARG A 9 8.11 -23.63 8.30
N LYS A 10 8.69 -23.59 7.10
CA LYS A 10 10.03 -23.02 6.91
C LYS A 10 10.02 -21.50 7.06
N LEU A 11 9.02 -20.83 6.48
CA LEU A 11 8.83 -19.37 6.62
C LEU A 11 8.64 -18.94 8.07
N GLU A 12 7.94 -19.73 8.86
CA GLU A 12 7.74 -19.48 10.30
C GLU A 12 9.02 -19.67 11.12
N LYS A 13 9.84 -20.67 10.79
CA LYS A 13 11.16 -20.87 11.44
C LYS A 13 12.14 -19.72 11.18
N GLY A 14 12.07 -19.13 9.99
CA GLY A 14 12.85 -17.97 9.60
C GLY A 14 14.13 -18.27 8.83
N PHE A 15 14.70 -17.21 8.26
CA PHE A 15 15.82 -17.20 7.32
C PHE A 15 16.75 -16.03 7.61
N ASP A 16 18.05 -16.23 7.49
CA ASP A 16 19.00 -15.13 7.55
C ASP A 16 19.15 -14.50 6.17
N LEU A 17 18.75 -13.22 6.07
CA LEU A 17 18.78 -12.43 4.85
C LEU A 17 19.71 -11.23 5.02
N LEU A 18 20.13 -10.65 3.90
CA LEU A 18 20.67 -9.29 3.86
C LEU A 18 19.56 -8.35 3.39
N LYS A 19 19.08 -7.48 4.27
CA LYS A 19 18.10 -6.45 3.94
C LYS A 19 18.82 -5.22 3.38
N ILE A 20 18.38 -4.76 2.23
CA ILE A 20 18.94 -3.60 1.51
C ILE A 20 18.04 -2.40 1.81
N TYR A 21 18.62 -1.38 2.42
CA TYR A 21 17.94 -0.14 2.80
C TYR A 21 18.18 0.95 1.77
N LEU A 22 17.25 1.90 1.65
CA LEU A 22 17.46 3.04 0.75
C LEU A 22 18.38 4.09 1.39
N LYS A 23 18.16 4.40 2.67
CA LYS A 23 18.85 5.51 3.38
C LYS A 23 20.07 5.07 4.21
N ARG A 24 20.19 3.79 4.57
CA ARG A 24 21.31 3.27 5.39
C ARG A 24 21.98 2.04 4.77
N LYS A 25 23.10 1.61 5.35
CA LYS A 25 23.88 0.47 4.84
C LYS A 25 23.06 -0.83 4.88
N PRO A 26 23.28 -1.76 3.93
CA PRO A 26 22.72 -3.10 3.99
C PRO A 26 23.11 -3.84 5.28
N GLU A 27 22.15 -4.51 5.91
CA GLU A 27 22.36 -5.20 7.19
C GLU A 27 21.74 -6.60 7.19
N ARG A 28 22.37 -7.51 7.94
CA ARG A 28 21.82 -8.86 8.13
C ARG A 28 20.69 -8.83 9.14
N CYS A 29 19.63 -9.56 8.83
CA CYS A 29 18.47 -9.73 9.70
C CYS A 29 17.94 -11.16 9.58
N THR A 30 17.18 -11.59 10.59
CA THR A 30 16.36 -12.79 10.48
C THR A 30 14.97 -12.40 9.97
N PHE A 31 14.60 -12.95 8.84
CA PHE A 31 13.26 -12.85 8.25
C PHE A 31 12.43 -14.04 8.72
N CYS A 32 11.22 -13.83 9.22
CA CYS A 32 10.26 -14.91 9.45
C CYS A 32 8.83 -14.44 9.20
N ILE A 33 7.90 -15.38 9.08
CA ILE A 33 6.48 -15.08 8.96
C ILE A 33 5.76 -15.56 10.20
N LYS A 34 5.11 -14.65 10.93
CA LYS A 34 4.17 -15.01 11.98
C LYS A 34 2.84 -15.38 11.32
N LEU A 35 2.61 -16.69 11.14
CA LEU A 35 1.42 -17.20 10.43
C LEU A 35 0.11 -16.80 11.11
N GLU A 36 0.14 -16.70 12.43
CA GLU A 36 -0.99 -16.35 13.28
C GLU A 36 -1.53 -14.94 13.04
N THR A 37 -0.64 -13.95 12.84
CA THR A 37 -1.03 -12.56 12.50
C THR A 37 -0.89 -12.25 11.01
N ARG A 38 -0.36 -13.20 10.23
CA ARG A 38 0.01 -13.03 8.81
C ARG A 38 0.91 -11.81 8.58
N GLN A 39 1.95 -11.69 9.39
CA GLN A 39 2.96 -10.64 9.26
C GLN A 39 4.32 -11.23 8.89
N ILE A 40 5.03 -10.59 7.98
CA ILE A 40 6.46 -10.77 7.79
C ILE A 40 7.17 -9.95 8.88
N LEU A 41 8.10 -10.55 9.59
CA LEU A 41 8.90 -9.92 10.63
C LEU A 41 10.36 -9.89 10.21
N PHE A 42 11.00 -8.74 10.37
CA PHE A 42 12.44 -8.59 10.26
C PHE A 42 13.01 -8.37 11.66
N LEU A 43 13.87 -9.28 12.10
CA LEU A 43 14.45 -9.29 13.43
C LEU A 43 15.94 -9.00 13.36
N LYS A 44 16.43 -8.13 14.26
CA LYS A 44 17.85 -7.85 14.47
C LYS A 44 18.35 -8.56 15.72
N HIS A 45 19.57 -9.07 15.67
CA HIS A 45 20.23 -9.66 16.83
C HIS A 45 21.12 -8.63 17.52
N VAL A 46 20.72 -8.17 18.70
CA VAL A 46 21.47 -7.19 19.51
C VAL A 46 21.72 -7.79 20.89
N ALA A 47 22.99 -7.87 21.29
CA ALA A 47 23.41 -8.38 22.61
C ALA A 47 22.78 -9.74 22.99
N GLY A 48 22.66 -10.66 22.02
CA GLY A 48 22.08 -11.99 22.21
C GLY A 48 20.55 -12.05 22.28
N ARG A 49 19.85 -10.94 22.03
CA ARG A 49 18.39 -10.88 21.93
C ARG A 49 17.95 -10.54 20.51
N SER A 50 16.89 -11.17 20.05
CA SER A 50 16.23 -10.81 18.80
C SER A 50 15.21 -9.70 19.05
N ILE A 51 15.41 -8.55 18.40
CA ILE A 51 14.57 -7.37 18.51
C ILE A 51 13.82 -7.22 17.19
N LEU A 52 12.50 -6.98 17.26
CA LEU A 52 11.71 -6.66 16.08
C LEU A 52 12.15 -5.31 15.52
N GLU A 53 12.64 -5.31 14.29
CA GLU A 53 13.05 -4.09 13.60
C GLU A 53 11.92 -3.51 12.75
N SER A 54 11.22 -4.35 11.99
CA SER A 54 10.11 -3.91 11.14
C SER A 54 9.20 -5.08 10.82
N ALA A 55 7.95 -4.79 10.50
CA ALA A 55 6.95 -5.77 10.10
C ALA A 55 6.22 -5.34 8.82
N VAL A 56 5.84 -6.31 7.99
CA VAL A 56 4.99 -6.09 6.80
C VAL A 56 3.75 -6.95 6.93
N ASP A 57 2.57 -6.33 6.87
CA ASP A 57 1.30 -7.05 6.85
C ASP A 57 1.11 -7.72 5.47
N LEU A 58 0.93 -9.04 5.45
CA LEU A 58 0.79 -9.79 4.20
C LEU A 58 -0.42 -9.32 3.38
N ARG A 59 -1.46 -8.74 4.02
CA ARG A 59 -2.63 -8.18 3.34
C ARG A 59 -2.31 -6.91 2.56
N GLU A 60 -1.26 -6.19 2.94
CA GLU A 60 -0.86 -4.95 2.28
C GLU A 60 0.06 -5.18 1.08
N ILE A 61 0.58 -6.40 0.90
CA ILE A 61 1.43 -6.75 -0.23
C ILE A 61 0.64 -6.63 -1.52
N LYS A 62 1.15 -5.82 -2.45
CA LYS A 62 0.62 -5.70 -3.82
C LYS A 62 1.44 -6.51 -4.80
N GLU A 63 2.74 -6.65 -4.55
CA GLU A 63 3.62 -7.35 -5.46
C GLU A 63 4.88 -7.87 -4.74
N VAL A 64 5.39 -9.01 -5.22
CA VAL A 64 6.71 -9.53 -4.84
C VAL A 64 7.44 -9.82 -6.14
N ARG A 65 8.58 -9.19 -6.39
CA ARG A 65 9.38 -9.37 -7.61
C ARG A 65 10.73 -10.01 -7.29
N MET A 66 11.19 -10.88 -8.18
CA MET A 66 12.56 -11.40 -8.16
C MET A 66 13.50 -10.40 -8.83
N GLY A 67 14.77 -10.43 -8.47
CA GLY A 67 15.80 -9.57 -9.06
C GLY A 67 16.05 -8.28 -8.29
N LYS A 68 16.81 -7.39 -8.93
CA LYS A 68 17.39 -6.18 -8.33
C LYS A 68 16.72 -4.89 -8.78
N ASN A 69 15.54 -4.99 -9.38
CA ASN A 69 14.82 -3.86 -9.97
C ASN A 69 14.13 -3.02 -8.88
N SER A 70 14.90 -2.42 -7.97
CA SER A 70 14.42 -1.48 -6.96
C SER A 70 15.45 -0.39 -6.69
N LYS A 71 15.00 0.79 -6.27
CA LYS A 71 15.87 1.93 -5.91
C LYS A 71 16.89 1.57 -4.83
N ALA A 72 16.52 0.70 -3.89
CA ALA A 72 17.42 0.26 -2.83
C ALA A 72 18.63 -0.52 -3.39
N PHE A 73 18.43 -1.37 -4.41
CA PHE A 73 19.55 -2.06 -5.07
C PHE A 73 20.39 -1.11 -5.91
N GLU A 74 19.77 -0.16 -6.61
CA GLU A 74 20.47 0.87 -7.40
C GLU A 74 21.35 1.78 -6.55
N ARG A 75 20.94 2.04 -5.30
CA ARG A 75 21.69 2.85 -4.32
C ARG A 75 22.99 2.20 -3.85
N TRP A 76 23.04 0.87 -3.81
CA TRP A 76 24.18 0.10 -3.29
C TRP A 76 24.77 -0.84 -4.36
N PRO A 77 25.28 -0.32 -5.49
CA PRO A 77 25.70 -1.15 -6.61
C PRO A 77 26.91 -2.01 -6.27
N ASP A 78 27.86 -1.52 -5.46
CA ASP A 78 29.09 -2.26 -5.17
C ASP A 78 28.87 -3.41 -4.17
N GLU A 79 28.01 -3.20 -3.19
CA GLU A 79 27.62 -4.22 -2.21
C GLU A 79 26.74 -5.31 -2.83
N THR A 80 25.95 -4.95 -3.84
CA THR A 80 24.93 -5.84 -4.42
C THR A 80 25.38 -6.52 -5.72
N ARG A 81 26.40 -6.02 -6.42
CA ARG A 81 26.88 -6.56 -7.71
C ARG A 81 27.20 -8.06 -7.67
N LYS A 82 27.74 -8.54 -6.54
CA LYS A 82 28.16 -9.93 -6.34
C LYS A 82 27.02 -10.94 -6.31
N TYR A 83 25.79 -10.50 -6.03
CA TYR A 83 24.62 -11.39 -5.97
C TYR A 83 23.97 -11.55 -7.34
N GLN A 84 23.37 -12.69 -7.61
CA GLN A 84 22.63 -12.96 -8.84
C GLN A 84 21.17 -12.49 -8.70
N ASN A 85 20.46 -12.26 -9.82
CA ASN A 85 19.06 -11.85 -9.78
C ASN A 85 18.15 -12.89 -9.09
N ASN A 86 18.47 -14.18 -9.18
CA ASN A 86 17.75 -15.24 -8.49
C ASN A 86 18.06 -15.33 -6.98
N GLU A 87 19.00 -14.54 -6.46
CA GLU A 87 19.29 -14.40 -5.03
C GLU A 87 18.62 -13.16 -4.43
N CYS A 88 18.01 -12.31 -5.26
CA CYS A 88 17.43 -11.04 -4.85
C CYS A 88 15.91 -11.06 -5.04
N PHE A 89 15.20 -10.39 -4.14
CA PHE A 89 13.79 -10.11 -4.31
C PHE A 89 13.42 -8.80 -3.61
N HIS A 90 12.29 -8.23 -3.96
CA HIS A 90 11.73 -7.11 -3.23
C HIS A 90 10.20 -7.20 -3.17
N ILE A 91 9.65 -6.68 -2.06
CA ILE A 91 8.23 -6.69 -1.72
C ILE A 91 7.72 -5.26 -1.84
N LEU A 92 6.69 -5.03 -2.64
CA LEU A 92 5.97 -3.77 -2.73
C LEU A 92 4.64 -3.90 -1.97
N TYR A 93 4.40 -3.01 -1.01
CA TYR A 93 3.25 -3.08 -0.10
C TYR A 93 2.74 -1.70 0.31
N GLY A 94 1.52 -1.66 0.83
CA GLY A 94 0.84 -0.46 1.32
C GLY A 94 -0.43 -0.14 0.54
N ASN A 95 -1.13 0.91 0.99
CA ASN A 95 -2.45 1.29 0.45
C ASN A 95 -2.45 2.56 -0.39
N SER A 96 -1.32 3.28 -0.44
CA SER A 96 -1.11 4.48 -1.25
C SER A 96 -0.79 4.18 -2.71
N PHE A 97 -0.71 5.23 -3.54
CA PHE A 97 -0.18 5.12 -4.90
C PHE A 97 1.31 4.76 -4.86
N THR A 98 2.10 5.56 -4.14
CA THR A 98 3.51 5.31 -3.84
C THR A 98 3.60 4.19 -2.82
N LEU A 99 4.04 3.00 -3.25
CA LEU A 99 4.15 1.83 -2.38
C LEU A 99 5.45 1.88 -1.58
N LYS A 100 5.37 1.40 -0.33
CA LYS A 100 6.57 1.08 0.44
C LYS A 100 7.23 -0.15 -0.17
N SER A 101 8.55 -0.25 -0.02
CA SER A 101 9.30 -1.40 -0.54
C SER A 101 10.28 -1.97 0.48
N VAL A 102 10.45 -3.29 0.48
CA VAL A 102 11.54 -3.97 1.20
C VAL A 102 12.33 -4.79 0.21
N SER A 103 13.64 -4.57 0.14
CA SER A 103 14.56 -5.28 -0.75
C SER A 103 15.46 -6.22 0.04
N CYS A 104 15.61 -7.46 -0.42
CA CYS A 104 16.33 -8.51 0.29
C CYS A 104 17.21 -9.35 -0.65
N VAL A 105 18.32 -9.84 -0.09
CA VAL A 105 19.14 -10.89 -0.67
C VAL A 105 19.02 -12.14 0.19
N ALA A 106 18.62 -13.25 -0.42
CA ALA A 106 18.53 -14.58 0.16
C ALA A 106 19.61 -15.50 -0.43
N LYS A 107 19.78 -16.68 0.15
CA LYS A 107 20.57 -17.73 -0.51
C LYS A 107 19.86 -18.20 -1.77
N LYS A 108 20.65 -18.58 -2.77
CA LYS A 108 20.17 -19.02 -4.09
C LYS A 108 19.04 -20.05 -4.04
N ASP A 109 19.17 -21.08 -3.20
CA ASP A 109 18.20 -22.18 -3.12
C ASP A 109 16.96 -21.85 -2.25
N GLU A 110 16.96 -20.70 -1.57
CA GLU A 110 15.89 -20.26 -0.67
C GLU A 110 15.01 -19.17 -1.30
N CYS A 111 15.59 -18.32 -2.16
CA CYS A 111 14.93 -17.12 -2.69
C CYS A 111 13.61 -17.42 -3.45
N GLU A 112 13.63 -18.41 -4.35
CA GLU A 112 12.44 -18.78 -5.11
C GLU A 112 11.31 -19.32 -4.21
N MET A 113 11.67 -20.13 -3.21
CA MET A 113 10.73 -20.64 -2.21
C MET A 113 10.14 -19.52 -1.35
N LEU A 114 10.97 -18.55 -0.93
CA LEU A 114 10.52 -17.37 -0.18
C LEU A 114 9.50 -16.58 -0.99
N VAL A 115 9.82 -16.25 -2.24
CA VAL A 115 8.92 -15.47 -3.10
C VAL A 115 7.62 -16.23 -3.40
N LYS A 116 7.70 -17.54 -3.71
CA LYS A 116 6.51 -18.39 -3.90
C LYS A 116 5.62 -18.37 -2.65
N GLY A 117 6.22 -18.60 -1.49
CA GLY A 117 5.51 -18.65 -0.21
C GLY A 117 4.87 -17.32 0.18
N ILE A 118 5.57 -16.20 0.03
CA ILE A 118 5.01 -14.87 0.33
C ILE A 118 3.82 -14.57 -0.59
N ARG A 119 3.96 -14.81 -1.90
CA ARG A 119 2.87 -14.57 -2.87
C ARG A 119 1.63 -15.39 -2.54
N GLN A 120 1.82 -16.67 -2.21
CA GLN A 120 0.71 -17.54 -1.85
C GLN A 120 0.01 -17.08 -0.56
N LEU A 121 0.80 -16.77 0.47
CA LEU A 121 0.28 -16.28 1.74
C LEU A 121 -0.45 -14.94 1.60
N ALA A 122 0.05 -14.01 0.80
CA ALA A 122 -0.61 -12.74 0.51
C ALA A 122 -1.96 -12.94 -0.23
N ALA A 123 -2.01 -13.89 -1.19
CA ALA A 123 -3.24 -14.25 -1.88
C ALA A 123 -4.28 -14.89 -0.91
N GLU A 124 -3.84 -15.81 -0.05
CA GLU A 124 -4.68 -16.40 0.99
C GLU A 124 -5.22 -15.36 1.98
N CYS A 125 -4.44 -14.33 2.32
CA CYS A 125 -4.89 -13.25 3.20
C CYS A 125 -5.99 -12.40 2.56
N THR A 126 -5.95 -12.22 1.24
CA THR A 126 -6.94 -11.44 0.49
C THR A 126 -8.30 -12.14 0.45
N ASN A 127 -8.30 -13.48 0.42
CA ASN A 127 -9.49 -14.32 0.30
C ASN A 127 -9.96 -14.93 1.63
N ALA A 128 -9.34 -14.57 2.75
CA ALA A 128 -9.70 -15.11 4.05
C ALA A 128 -11.12 -14.67 4.48
N PRO A 129 -11.90 -15.55 5.15
CA PRO A 129 -13.21 -15.19 5.64
C PRO A 129 -13.11 -14.13 6.76
N TYR A 130 -14.18 -13.36 6.93
CA TYR A 130 -14.19 -12.22 7.83
C TYR A 130 -13.84 -12.57 9.29
N PRO A 131 -14.37 -13.65 9.91
CA PRO A 131 -14.02 -14.01 11.29
C PRO A 131 -12.52 -14.22 11.48
N LEU A 132 -11.86 -14.87 10.51
CA LEU A 132 -10.42 -15.11 10.54
C LEU A 132 -9.61 -13.82 10.37
N LEU A 133 -10.11 -12.85 9.60
CA LEU A 133 -9.50 -11.52 9.49
C LEU A 133 -9.60 -10.73 10.79
N VAL A 134 -10.75 -10.79 11.47
CA VAL A 134 -10.96 -10.17 12.78
C VAL A 134 -10.03 -10.80 13.82
N GLU A 135 -9.96 -12.14 13.88
CA GLU A 135 -9.06 -12.83 14.81
C GLU A 135 -7.59 -12.42 14.61
N ARG A 136 -7.11 -12.40 13.36
CA ARG A 136 -5.74 -11.96 13.02
C ARG A 136 -5.49 -10.52 13.45
N TRP A 137 -6.45 -9.64 13.25
CA TRP A 137 -6.37 -8.25 13.68
C TRP A 137 -6.32 -8.16 15.21
N LEU A 138 -7.19 -8.85 15.94
CA LEU A 138 -7.18 -8.90 17.40
C LEU A 138 -5.85 -9.42 17.95
N ARG A 139 -5.30 -10.49 17.36
CA ARG A 139 -3.99 -11.02 17.78
C ARG A 139 -2.88 -10.01 17.56
N LYS A 140 -2.88 -9.32 16.41
CA LYS A 140 -1.91 -8.25 16.11
C LYS A 140 -1.98 -7.13 17.15
N GLU A 141 -3.19 -6.63 17.45
CA GLU A 141 -3.37 -5.57 18.44
C GLU A 141 -3.00 -6.05 19.85
N PHE A 142 -3.37 -7.28 20.23
CA PHE A 142 -3.01 -7.88 21.51
C PHE A 142 -1.50 -7.96 21.71
N TYR A 143 -0.74 -8.45 20.73
CA TYR A 143 0.72 -8.52 20.81
C TYR A 143 1.39 -7.16 20.87
N SER A 144 0.75 -6.11 20.35
CA SER A 144 1.25 -4.74 20.50
C SER A 144 1.11 -4.19 21.92
N MET A 145 0.23 -4.79 22.73
CA MET A 145 -0.09 -4.38 24.10
C MET A 145 0.48 -5.31 25.17
N GLU A 146 0.67 -6.60 24.87
CA GLU A 146 1.01 -7.60 25.88
C GLU A 146 2.36 -7.31 26.56
N ASN A 147 2.42 -7.58 27.86
CA ASN A 147 3.67 -7.56 28.59
C ASN A 147 4.42 -8.91 28.46
N MET A 148 5.61 -9.02 29.06
CA MET A 148 6.43 -10.24 29.02
C MET A 148 5.75 -11.51 29.58
N ARG A 149 4.62 -11.39 30.31
CA ARG A 149 3.82 -12.51 30.81
C ARG A 149 2.68 -12.90 29.87
N GLY A 150 2.53 -12.26 28.70
CA GLY A 150 1.49 -12.56 27.71
C GLY A 150 0.09 -12.09 28.13
N VAL A 151 0.01 -11.00 28.88
CA VAL A 151 -1.23 -10.42 29.40
C VAL A 151 -1.26 -8.91 29.25
N ILE A 152 -2.47 -8.34 29.28
CA ILE A 152 -2.71 -6.88 29.22
C ILE A 152 -3.49 -6.41 30.45
N THR A 153 -3.35 -5.13 30.78
CA THR A 153 -4.07 -4.45 31.85
C THR A 153 -5.13 -3.49 31.30
N ILE A 154 -6.01 -2.99 32.17
CA ILE A 154 -6.98 -1.94 31.80
C ILE A 154 -6.30 -0.65 31.33
N LYS A 155 -5.07 -0.37 31.80
CA LYS A 155 -4.30 0.81 31.38
C LYS A 155 -3.89 0.68 29.91
N ASP A 156 -3.47 -0.51 29.51
CA ASP A 156 -3.08 -0.81 28.13
C ASP A 156 -4.29 -0.67 27.20
N LEU A 157 -5.45 -1.21 27.59
CA LEU A 157 -6.71 -1.05 26.85
C LEU A 157 -7.14 0.42 26.74
N LYS A 158 -7.04 1.19 27.83
CA LYS A 158 -7.37 2.63 27.81
C LYS A 158 -6.49 3.41 26.83
N ALA A 159 -5.23 3.02 26.67
CA ALA A 159 -4.32 3.60 25.69
C ALA A 159 -4.58 3.10 24.25
N PHE A 160 -5.15 1.90 24.11
CA PHE A 160 -5.47 1.28 22.84
C PHE A 160 -6.77 1.82 22.20
N LEU A 161 -7.85 2.00 22.96
CA LEU A 161 -9.15 2.40 22.40
C LEU A 161 -9.08 3.65 21.48
N PRO A 162 -8.35 4.72 21.84
CA PRO A 162 -8.21 5.87 20.94
C PRO A 162 -7.50 5.55 19.62
N LYS A 163 -6.57 4.58 19.61
CA LYS A 163 -5.83 4.17 18.39
C LYS A 163 -6.75 3.51 17.36
N ILE A 164 -7.83 2.88 17.83
CA ILE A 164 -8.87 2.28 16.97
C ILE A 164 -10.07 3.20 16.79
N ASN A 165 -9.93 4.49 17.06
CA ASN A 165 -10.98 5.50 16.97
C ASN A 165 -12.21 5.24 17.86
N LEU A 166 -12.05 4.50 18.96
CA LEU A 166 -13.14 4.24 19.91
C LEU A 166 -13.02 5.14 21.13
N LYS A 167 -14.07 5.94 21.38
CA LYS A 167 -14.22 6.72 22.62
C LYS A 167 -15.18 6.01 23.56
N LEU A 168 -14.65 5.51 24.68
CA LEU A 168 -15.42 4.82 25.70
C LEU A 168 -15.24 5.48 27.07
N ALA A 169 -16.33 5.68 27.80
CA ALA A 169 -16.27 6.18 29.17
C ALA A 169 -15.51 5.19 30.08
N THR A 170 -14.66 5.73 30.96
CA THR A 170 -13.77 4.90 31.81
C THR A 170 -14.55 3.89 32.67
N ASN A 171 -15.74 4.25 33.17
CA ASN A 171 -16.55 3.35 33.98
C ASN A 171 -17.06 2.15 33.17
N ARG A 172 -17.52 2.40 31.94
CA ARG A 172 -17.98 1.33 31.04
C ARG A 172 -16.83 0.41 30.60
N LEU A 173 -15.64 0.96 30.39
CA LEU A 173 -14.45 0.13 30.14
C LEU A 173 -14.12 -0.78 31.34
N LYS A 174 -14.28 -0.29 32.57
CA LYS A 174 -14.05 -1.10 33.78
C LYS A 174 -15.04 -2.25 33.88
N GLU A 175 -16.31 -2.03 33.53
CA GLU A 175 -17.33 -3.08 33.51
C GLU A 175 -16.95 -4.20 32.53
N PHE A 176 -16.69 -3.85 31.25
CA PHE A 176 -16.25 -4.82 30.26
C PHE A 176 -14.95 -5.55 30.64
N PHE A 177 -14.00 -4.85 31.26
CA PHE A 177 -12.77 -5.46 31.74
C PHE A 177 -13.00 -6.45 32.88
N GLN A 178 -13.89 -6.12 33.83
CA GLN A 178 -14.23 -7.00 34.94
C GLN A 178 -14.94 -8.27 34.46
N ASP A 179 -15.77 -8.16 33.42
CA ASP A 179 -16.43 -9.32 32.81
C ASP A 179 -15.42 -10.24 32.11
N ALA A 180 -14.39 -9.67 31.48
CA ALA A 180 -13.32 -10.43 30.84
C ALA A 180 -12.28 -11.00 31.83
N ASP A 181 -12.03 -10.33 32.95
CA ASP A 181 -11.10 -10.77 34.01
C ASP A 181 -11.78 -11.73 34.99
N ALA A 182 -12.09 -12.94 34.50
CA ALA A 182 -12.75 -13.98 35.29
C ALA A 182 -12.03 -14.33 36.60
N ARG A 183 -10.70 -14.12 36.67
CA ARG A 183 -9.88 -14.40 37.87
C ARG A 183 -9.73 -13.20 38.80
N ARG A 184 -10.20 -12.01 38.39
CA ARG A 184 -10.10 -10.74 39.13
C ARG A 184 -8.68 -10.41 39.58
N VAL A 185 -7.70 -10.70 38.71
CA VAL A 185 -6.28 -10.47 38.98
C VAL A 185 -5.78 -9.13 38.42
N GLY A 186 -6.63 -8.39 37.72
CA GLY A 186 -6.30 -7.12 37.07
C GLY A 186 -5.63 -7.28 35.70
N GLU A 187 -5.59 -8.51 35.16
CA GLU A 187 -4.85 -8.88 33.96
C GLU A 187 -5.65 -9.90 33.13
N ILE A 188 -5.72 -9.69 31.81
CA ILE A 188 -6.39 -10.60 30.88
C ILE A 188 -5.44 -11.08 29.79
N GLY A 189 -5.58 -12.35 29.41
CA GLY A 189 -4.90 -12.93 28.23
C GLY A 189 -5.69 -12.69 26.95
N PHE A 190 -5.24 -13.27 25.84
CA PHE A 190 -5.86 -13.10 24.53
C PHE A 190 -7.35 -13.44 24.50
N GLU A 191 -7.76 -14.58 25.07
CA GLU A 191 -9.17 -14.99 25.09
C GLU A 191 -10.07 -13.97 25.80
N GLY A 192 -9.60 -13.40 26.92
CA GLY A 192 -10.32 -12.34 27.63
C GLY A 192 -10.40 -11.05 26.81
N PHE A 193 -9.33 -10.69 26.10
CA PHE A 193 -9.32 -9.54 25.20
C PHE A 193 -10.28 -9.71 24.01
N ALA A 194 -10.28 -10.88 23.36
CA ALA A 194 -11.19 -11.19 22.26
C ALA A 194 -12.65 -11.16 22.73
N SER A 195 -12.96 -11.76 23.88
CA SER A 195 -14.31 -11.69 24.47
C SER A 195 -14.72 -10.25 24.80
N LEU A 196 -13.81 -9.44 25.34
CA LEU A 196 -14.06 -8.03 25.61
C LEU A 196 -14.39 -7.27 24.33
N TYR A 197 -13.63 -7.51 23.26
CA TYR A 197 -13.89 -6.90 21.95
C TYR A 197 -15.29 -7.27 21.44
N HIS A 198 -15.64 -8.56 21.39
CA HIS A 198 -16.95 -9.00 20.90
C HIS A 198 -18.10 -8.40 21.72
N ASN A 199 -17.97 -8.33 23.04
CA ASN A 199 -18.97 -7.68 23.91
C ASN A 199 -19.08 -6.17 23.67
N LEU A 200 -17.98 -5.52 23.28
CA LEU A 200 -17.92 -4.09 23.03
C LEU A 200 -18.55 -3.70 21.69
N ILE A 201 -18.35 -4.50 20.65
CA ILE A 201 -18.91 -4.25 19.31
C ILE A 201 -20.34 -4.77 19.16
N HIS A 202 -20.76 -5.72 19.99
CA HIS A 202 -22.10 -6.28 19.94
C HIS A 202 -23.15 -5.25 20.36
N ASP A 203 -24.04 -4.92 19.43
CA ASP A 203 -25.20 -4.07 19.68
C ASP A 203 -26.49 -4.91 19.70
N GLU A 204 -26.96 -5.22 20.91
CA GLU A 204 -28.19 -5.98 21.10
C GLU A 204 -29.43 -5.24 20.57
N GLN A 205 -29.43 -3.90 20.56
CA GLN A 205 -30.56 -3.12 20.04
C GLN A 205 -30.65 -3.22 18.52
N LEU A 206 -29.50 -3.24 17.83
CA LEU A 206 -29.46 -3.46 16.39
C LEU A 206 -30.12 -4.79 16.01
N PHE A 207 -29.75 -5.87 16.70
CA PHE A 207 -30.33 -7.18 16.46
C PHE A 207 -31.81 -7.22 16.83
N SER A 208 -32.15 -6.95 18.09
CA SER A 208 -33.54 -7.07 18.59
C SER A 208 -34.51 -6.14 17.86
N GLY A 209 -34.08 -4.94 17.48
CA GLY A 209 -34.92 -3.95 16.79
C GLY A 209 -35.09 -4.17 15.29
N THR A 210 -34.12 -4.80 14.62
CA THR A 210 -34.08 -4.87 13.13
C THR A 210 -34.11 -6.30 12.60
N PHE A 211 -33.40 -7.21 13.26
CA PHE A 211 -33.15 -8.57 12.73
C PHE A 211 -33.76 -9.68 13.58
N GLY A 212 -34.27 -9.37 14.78
CA GLY A 212 -34.88 -10.36 15.68
C GLY A 212 -36.05 -11.11 15.06
N GLN A 213 -36.74 -10.53 14.07
CA GLN A 213 -37.82 -11.21 13.35
C GLN A 213 -37.37 -12.40 12.48
N TYR A 214 -36.07 -12.49 12.17
CA TYR A 214 -35.51 -13.58 11.36
C TYR A 214 -35.06 -14.78 12.20
N THR A 215 -35.20 -14.74 13.52
CA THR A 215 -34.90 -15.85 14.43
C THR A 215 -36.14 -16.19 15.26
N LYS A 216 -36.42 -17.49 15.43
CA LYS A 216 -37.51 -17.95 16.29
C LYS A 216 -37.16 -17.95 17.77
N ASP A 217 -35.90 -18.24 18.11
CA ASP A 217 -35.44 -18.39 19.50
C ASP A 217 -34.76 -17.13 20.06
N GLY A 218 -34.41 -16.17 19.19
CA GLY A 218 -33.73 -14.94 19.59
C GLY A 218 -32.25 -15.15 19.94
N GLN A 219 -31.71 -16.35 19.79
CA GLN A 219 -30.37 -16.73 20.22
C GLN A 219 -29.47 -17.20 19.07
N ARG A 220 -30.07 -17.84 18.06
CA ARG A 220 -29.36 -18.40 16.91
C ARG A 220 -30.13 -18.11 15.63
N VAL A 221 -29.38 -18.05 14.54
CA VAL A 221 -29.92 -18.03 13.18
C VAL A 221 -29.56 -19.38 12.55
N THR A 222 -30.56 -20.24 12.45
CA THR A 222 -30.42 -21.58 11.85
C THR A 222 -30.18 -21.50 10.34
N LEU A 223 -29.75 -22.61 9.74
CA LEU A 223 -29.57 -22.73 8.28
C LEU A 223 -30.83 -22.28 7.51
N GLN A 224 -32.01 -22.74 7.91
CA GLN A 224 -33.27 -22.38 7.26
C GLN A 224 -33.61 -20.90 7.43
N GLU A 225 -33.41 -20.34 8.62
CA GLU A 225 -33.66 -18.93 8.89
C GLU A 225 -32.72 -18.03 8.10
N PHE A 226 -31.44 -18.40 8.01
CA PHE A 226 -30.46 -17.67 7.21
C PHE A 226 -30.78 -17.76 5.71
N GLN A 227 -31.17 -18.92 5.20
CA GLN A 227 -31.66 -19.07 3.83
C GLN A 227 -32.86 -18.16 3.55
N ASN A 228 -33.84 -18.14 4.46
CA ASN A 228 -35.01 -17.28 4.32
C ASN A 228 -34.59 -15.80 4.29
N PHE A 229 -33.71 -15.38 5.19
CA PHE A 229 -33.16 -14.03 5.21
C PHE A 229 -32.47 -13.66 3.87
N LEU A 230 -31.62 -14.53 3.34
CA LEU A 230 -30.93 -14.31 2.06
C LEU A 230 -31.93 -14.20 0.90
N SER A 231 -32.95 -15.05 0.87
CA SER A 231 -33.93 -15.06 -0.22
C SER A 231 -34.93 -13.91 -0.15
N GLU A 232 -35.43 -13.55 1.04
CA GLU A 232 -36.49 -12.56 1.21
C GLU A 232 -35.95 -11.14 1.32
N GLN A 233 -34.84 -10.95 2.05
CA GLN A 233 -34.28 -9.62 2.32
C GLN A 233 -33.13 -9.27 1.39
N GLN A 234 -32.13 -10.15 1.29
CA GLN A 234 -30.99 -9.91 0.39
C GLN A 234 -31.36 -10.14 -1.08
N LYS A 235 -32.45 -10.89 -1.34
CA LYS A 235 -32.94 -11.24 -2.68
C LYS A 235 -31.87 -11.91 -3.54
N ASP A 236 -31.01 -12.70 -2.91
CA ASP A 236 -29.93 -13.37 -3.60
C ASP A 236 -30.42 -14.68 -4.24
N PRO A 237 -30.47 -14.77 -5.58
CA PRO A 237 -30.97 -15.96 -6.27
C PRO A 237 -30.04 -17.17 -6.14
N ASP A 238 -28.74 -16.95 -5.86
CA ASP A 238 -27.76 -18.03 -5.78
C ASP A 238 -27.94 -18.90 -4.52
N PHE A 239 -28.65 -18.39 -3.51
CA PHE A 239 -28.89 -19.02 -2.21
C PHE A 239 -30.28 -19.66 -2.03
N LEU A 240 -31.04 -19.84 -3.12
CA LEU A 240 -32.26 -20.67 -3.08
C LEU A 240 -31.97 -22.16 -2.80
N ASN A 241 -30.72 -22.60 -2.99
CA ASN A 241 -30.30 -23.97 -2.72
C ASN A 241 -29.72 -24.09 -1.30
N GLU A 242 -30.39 -24.85 -0.45
CA GLU A 242 -30.00 -25.08 0.95
C GLU A 242 -28.57 -25.64 1.10
N GLN A 243 -28.13 -26.51 0.19
CA GLN A 243 -26.76 -27.07 0.23
C GLN A 243 -25.70 -25.99 0.02
N LYS A 244 -25.97 -25.02 -0.87
CA LYS A 244 -25.06 -23.87 -1.09
C LYS A 244 -25.01 -22.96 0.13
N VAL A 245 -26.14 -22.72 0.78
CA VAL A 245 -26.20 -21.93 2.02
C VAL A 245 -25.41 -22.63 3.13
N SER A 246 -25.60 -23.95 3.30
CA SER A 246 -24.87 -24.74 4.28
C SER A 246 -23.36 -24.70 4.03
N GLN A 247 -22.93 -24.88 2.78
CA GLN A 247 -21.53 -24.78 2.40
C GLN A 247 -20.97 -23.38 2.70
N PHE A 248 -21.68 -22.33 2.32
CA PHE A 248 -21.27 -20.94 2.59
C PHE A 248 -21.09 -20.69 4.09
N MET A 249 -22.05 -21.10 4.92
CA MET A 249 -21.94 -20.89 6.38
C MET A 249 -20.73 -21.61 6.97
N ARG A 250 -20.43 -22.83 6.51
CA ARG A 250 -19.24 -23.59 6.94
C ARG A 250 -17.94 -22.92 6.52
N GLU A 251 -17.88 -22.45 5.27
CA GLU A 251 -16.72 -21.74 4.74
C GLU A 251 -16.49 -20.39 5.41
N TYR A 252 -17.56 -19.71 5.82
CA TYR A 252 -17.50 -18.45 6.56
C TYR A 252 -17.02 -18.65 8.00
N LEU A 253 -17.59 -19.65 8.71
CA LEU A 253 -17.28 -19.89 10.12
C LEU A 253 -15.92 -20.56 10.32
N GLN A 254 -15.55 -21.49 9.42
CA GLN A 254 -14.35 -22.32 9.52
C GLN A 254 -14.14 -22.95 10.91
N ASP A 255 -15.23 -23.37 11.57
CA ASP A 255 -15.19 -23.96 12.90
C ASP A 255 -15.20 -25.49 12.81
N PRO A 256 -14.04 -26.18 13.02
CA PRO A 256 -13.96 -27.63 12.85
C PRO A 256 -14.75 -28.40 13.92
N ILE A 257 -15.05 -27.76 15.06
CA ILE A 257 -15.78 -28.39 16.17
C ILE A 257 -17.27 -28.47 15.84
N ARG A 258 -17.82 -27.40 15.27
CA ARG A 258 -19.24 -27.32 14.85
C ARG A 258 -19.49 -27.93 13.47
N ASP A 259 -18.46 -28.23 12.69
CA ASP A 259 -18.62 -28.70 11.31
C ASP A 259 -19.32 -30.07 11.16
N ALA A 260 -19.37 -30.89 12.21
CA ALA A 260 -20.10 -32.17 12.14
C ALA A 260 -21.64 -32.01 12.21
N GLN A 261 -22.15 -30.85 12.67
CA GLN A 261 -23.58 -30.60 12.87
C GLN A 261 -24.14 -29.70 11.75
N GLU A 262 -25.45 -29.49 11.73
CA GLU A 262 -26.07 -28.49 10.86
C GLU A 262 -25.55 -27.09 11.25
N PRO A 263 -25.10 -26.25 10.29
CA PRO A 263 -24.50 -24.97 10.62
C PRO A 263 -25.56 -23.98 11.09
N PHE A 264 -25.17 -23.12 12.02
CA PHE A 264 -25.96 -22.00 12.51
C PHE A 264 -25.02 -20.83 12.85
N PHE A 265 -25.55 -19.61 12.78
CA PHE A 265 -24.90 -18.45 13.38
C PHE A 265 -25.43 -18.20 14.78
N THR A 266 -24.54 -17.87 15.71
CA THR A 266 -24.93 -17.11 16.89
C THR A 266 -25.32 -15.69 16.48
N VAL A 267 -26.06 -14.96 17.34
CA VAL A 267 -26.42 -13.57 17.06
C VAL A 267 -25.19 -12.70 16.71
N PRO A 268 -24.07 -12.73 17.46
CA PRO A 268 -22.87 -11.98 17.09
C PRO A 268 -22.29 -12.38 15.73
N GLU A 269 -22.23 -13.67 15.41
CA GLU A 269 -21.71 -14.14 14.11
C GLU A 269 -22.58 -13.70 12.93
N PHE A 270 -23.91 -13.65 13.13
CA PHE A 270 -24.83 -13.12 12.13
C PHE A 270 -24.63 -11.61 11.93
N LEU A 271 -24.48 -10.84 13.02
CA LEU A 271 -24.18 -9.41 12.92
C LEU A 271 -22.83 -9.18 12.22
N ASP A 272 -21.79 -9.94 12.56
CA ASP A 272 -20.49 -9.88 11.88
C ASP A 272 -20.63 -10.16 10.38
N PHE A 273 -21.46 -11.15 10.00
CA PHE A 273 -21.76 -11.43 8.60
C PHE A 273 -22.35 -10.20 7.90
N LEU A 274 -23.28 -9.47 8.53
CA LEU A 274 -23.90 -8.29 7.91
C LEU A 274 -22.89 -7.19 7.54
N PHE A 275 -21.83 -7.03 8.33
CA PHE A 275 -20.74 -6.06 8.10
C PHE A 275 -19.54 -6.65 7.36
N SER A 276 -19.60 -7.93 6.99
CA SER A 276 -18.52 -8.64 6.31
C SER A 276 -18.49 -8.36 4.81
N LYS A 277 -17.34 -8.62 4.17
CA LYS A 277 -17.23 -8.60 2.70
C LYS A 277 -18.10 -9.66 2.01
N GLN A 278 -18.56 -10.67 2.74
CA GLN A 278 -19.44 -11.70 2.21
C GLN A 278 -20.90 -11.23 2.09
N ASN A 279 -21.23 -10.08 2.69
CA ASN A 279 -22.48 -9.36 2.54
C ASN A 279 -22.25 -7.96 1.92
N ASP A 280 -21.26 -7.85 1.03
CA ASP A 280 -20.92 -6.58 0.38
C ASP A 280 -22.09 -6.11 -0.51
N ALA A 281 -22.30 -4.80 -0.59
CA ALA A 281 -23.31 -4.21 -1.46
C ALA A 281 -22.93 -4.36 -2.95
N TRP A 282 -21.66 -4.66 -3.23
CA TRP A 282 -21.14 -4.89 -4.57
C TRP A 282 -21.41 -6.32 -5.06
N ASP A 283 -22.06 -6.46 -6.22
CA ASP A 283 -22.20 -7.74 -6.90
C ASP A 283 -20.85 -8.19 -7.51
N ALA A 284 -20.29 -9.27 -6.97
CA ALA A 284 -19.02 -9.82 -7.41
C ALA A 284 -19.00 -10.24 -8.90
N LYS A 285 -20.16 -10.44 -9.55
CA LYS A 285 -20.26 -10.68 -11.00
C LYS A 285 -19.71 -9.51 -11.82
N HIS A 286 -19.66 -8.31 -11.24
CA HIS A 286 -19.08 -7.13 -11.87
C HIS A 286 -17.56 -7.02 -11.68
N ASN A 287 -16.91 -7.97 -10.99
CA ASN A 287 -15.45 -8.07 -10.96
C ASN A 287 -14.89 -8.62 -12.29
N GLU A 288 -15.72 -9.32 -13.06
CA GLU A 288 -15.39 -9.81 -14.39
C GLU A 288 -15.93 -8.88 -15.47
N ILE A 289 -15.36 -8.96 -16.67
CA ILE A 289 -15.80 -8.15 -17.81
C ILE A 289 -17.20 -8.60 -18.22
N ASN A 290 -18.17 -7.71 -18.07
CA ASN A 290 -19.58 -7.96 -18.42
C ASN A 290 -20.14 -6.95 -19.44
N GLN A 291 -19.33 -5.97 -19.86
CA GLN A 291 -19.66 -5.06 -20.94
C GLN A 291 -19.42 -5.72 -22.31
N ASP A 292 -20.19 -5.31 -23.33
CA ASP A 292 -19.87 -5.62 -24.71
C ASP A 292 -18.57 -4.88 -25.08
N MET A 293 -17.51 -5.61 -25.39
CA MET A 293 -16.18 -5.08 -25.73
C MET A 293 -15.92 -4.99 -27.24
N THR A 294 -16.97 -5.15 -28.05
CA THR A 294 -16.93 -5.11 -29.53
C THR A 294 -17.41 -3.79 -30.12
N GLN A 295 -17.87 -2.84 -29.31
CA GLN A 295 -18.24 -1.50 -29.78
C GLN A 295 -16.99 -0.68 -30.14
N PRO A 296 -17.11 0.39 -30.96
CA PRO A 296 -16.00 1.28 -31.26
C PRO A 296 -15.38 1.90 -30.00
N LEU A 297 -14.05 2.08 -29.97
CA LEU A 297 -13.30 2.58 -28.81
C LEU A 297 -13.85 3.90 -28.21
N VAL A 298 -14.44 4.75 -29.05
CA VAL A 298 -15.04 6.04 -28.66
C VAL A 298 -16.27 5.91 -27.76
N ASN A 299 -16.83 4.71 -27.60
CA ASN A 299 -18.02 4.45 -26.78
C ASN A 299 -17.68 4.07 -25.32
N TYR A 300 -16.40 4.04 -24.94
CA TYR A 300 -15.97 3.61 -23.62
C TYR A 300 -15.34 4.74 -22.83
N TRP A 301 -15.58 4.77 -21.52
CA TRP A 301 -14.71 5.49 -20.59
C TRP A 301 -13.41 4.72 -20.42
N ILE A 302 -12.29 5.40 -20.65
CA ILE A 302 -10.96 4.82 -20.57
C ILE A 302 -10.27 5.41 -19.34
N ALA A 303 -9.91 4.55 -18.39
CA ALA A 303 -9.12 4.96 -17.23
C ALA A 303 -7.80 5.58 -17.71
N SER A 304 -7.60 6.86 -17.39
CA SER A 304 -6.53 7.70 -17.95
C SER A 304 -5.77 8.40 -16.83
N SER A 305 -4.45 8.51 -16.97
CA SER A 305 -3.54 9.15 -16.04
C SER A 305 -2.84 10.32 -16.73
N HIS A 306 -2.77 11.44 -16.02
CA HIS A 306 -2.04 12.65 -16.40
C HIS A 306 -0.67 12.66 -15.70
N ASN A 307 0.38 13.06 -16.42
CA ASN A 307 1.77 13.09 -15.93
C ASN A 307 2.15 11.84 -15.12
N THR A 308 1.91 10.66 -15.72
CA THR A 308 1.98 9.35 -15.05
C THR A 308 3.32 9.06 -14.38
N TYR A 309 4.40 9.71 -14.81
CA TYR A 309 5.73 9.53 -14.23
C TYR A 309 5.86 10.14 -12.83
N LEU A 310 5.04 11.12 -12.42
CA LEU A 310 5.18 11.80 -11.14
C LEU A 310 4.60 10.98 -9.98
N THR A 311 5.29 10.98 -8.84
CA THR A 311 4.83 10.32 -7.60
C THR A 311 4.15 11.29 -6.63
N GLY A 312 4.21 12.60 -6.86
CA GLY A 312 3.65 13.63 -6.01
C GLY A 312 3.26 14.89 -6.77
N ASP A 313 3.67 16.06 -6.28
CA ASP A 313 3.37 17.36 -6.89
C ASP A 313 3.97 17.58 -8.29
N GLN A 314 3.48 18.59 -8.99
CA GLN A 314 3.91 18.94 -10.36
C GLN A 314 5.27 19.65 -10.43
N VAL A 315 5.94 19.95 -9.32
CA VAL A 315 7.04 20.92 -9.29
C VAL A 315 8.36 20.30 -8.87
N LYS A 316 8.37 19.53 -7.79
CA LYS A 316 9.58 19.00 -7.14
C LYS A 316 9.52 17.51 -6.89
N SER A 317 8.36 16.87 -7.09
CA SER A 317 8.22 15.45 -6.81
C SER A 317 9.10 14.59 -7.70
N GLU A 318 9.27 13.34 -7.27
CA GLU A 318 10.09 12.40 -8.00
C GLU A 318 9.34 11.88 -9.23
N SER A 319 10.05 11.78 -10.36
CA SER A 319 9.64 10.95 -11.49
C SER A 319 10.07 9.50 -11.25
N SER A 320 9.20 8.53 -11.47
CA SER A 320 9.49 7.12 -11.23
C SER A 320 8.88 6.19 -12.28
N THR A 321 9.64 5.17 -12.67
CA THR A 321 9.12 4.05 -13.46
C THR A 321 8.06 3.26 -12.68
N GLU A 322 8.15 3.17 -11.35
CA GLU A 322 7.14 2.51 -10.52
C GLU A 322 5.77 3.19 -10.57
N ALA A 323 5.70 4.49 -10.89
CA ALA A 323 4.44 5.19 -11.08
C ALA A 323 3.67 4.63 -12.31
N TYR A 324 4.38 4.30 -13.40
CA TYR A 324 3.79 3.60 -14.55
C TYR A 324 3.37 2.18 -14.19
N ALA A 325 4.22 1.41 -13.50
CA ALA A 325 3.90 0.06 -13.06
C ALA A 325 2.62 0.06 -12.20
N ARG A 326 2.53 1.00 -11.27
CA ARG A 326 1.38 1.17 -10.38
C ARG A 326 0.12 1.56 -11.15
N ALA A 327 0.17 2.59 -12.01
CA ALA A 327 -0.97 3.04 -12.80
C ALA A 327 -1.53 1.91 -13.67
N LEU A 328 -0.66 1.18 -14.38
CA LEU A 328 -1.06 0.05 -15.21
C LEU A 328 -1.69 -1.08 -14.39
N ARG A 329 -1.10 -1.42 -13.23
CA ARG A 329 -1.66 -2.43 -12.31
C ARG A 329 -2.96 -1.99 -11.62
N MET A 330 -3.23 -0.69 -11.52
CA MET A 330 -4.53 -0.15 -11.11
C MET A 330 -5.59 -0.21 -12.22
N GLY A 331 -5.24 -0.69 -13.41
CA GLY A 331 -6.15 -0.81 -14.55
C GLY A 331 -6.14 0.41 -15.47
N CYS A 332 -5.29 1.41 -15.24
CA CYS A 332 -5.16 2.56 -16.14
C CYS A 332 -4.75 2.10 -17.54
N ARG A 333 -5.40 2.61 -18.59
CA ARG A 333 -5.22 2.24 -20.00
C ARG A 333 -4.74 3.39 -20.88
N CYS A 334 -4.75 4.63 -20.41
CA CYS A 334 -4.10 5.75 -21.07
C CYS A 334 -3.09 6.41 -20.12
N ILE A 335 -1.82 6.41 -20.50
CA ILE A 335 -0.72 6.92 -19.67
C ILE A 335 0.11 7.94 -20.46
N GLU A 336 0.73 8.87 -19.74
CA GLU A 336 1.39 10.05 -20.31
C GLU A 336 2.91 10.00 -20.15
N LEU A 337 3.62 10.44 -21.19
CA LEU A 337 5.08 10.54 -21.24
C LEU A 337 5.52 11.91 -21.77
N ASP A 338 6.08 12.73 -20.90
CA ASP A 338 6.68 14.03 -21.25
C ASP A 338 8.14 13.84 -21.65
N CYS A 339 8.37 13.72 -22.96
CA CYS A 339 9.66 13.35 -23.52
C CYS A 339 10.48 14.58 -23.87
N TRP A 340 11.65 14.69 -23.25
CA TRP A 340 12.61 15.76 -23.44
C TRP A 340 13.96 15.20 -23.90
N ASP A 341 14.73 16.03 -24.60
CA ASP A 341 16.11 15.69 -24.96
C ASP A 341 16.93 15.37 -23.70
N GLY A 342 17.55 14.20 -23.69
CA GLY A 342 18.44 13.77 -22.62
C GLY A 342 19.91 13.65 -23.04
N PRO A 343 20.79 13.27 -22.11
CA PRO A 343 22.21 13.10 -22.38
C PRO A 343 22.45 11.94 -23.38
N ASP A 344 23.61 11.96 -24.04
CA ASP A 344 24.05 10.91 -24.97
C ASP A 344 23.05 10.62 -26.11
N SER A 345 22.26 11.62 -26.51
CA SER A 345 21.18 11.49 -27.51
C SER A 345 20.06 10.51 -27.11
N LEU A 346 19.92 10.22 -25.81
CA LEU A 346 18.87 9.36 -25.27
C LEU A 346 17.81 10.20 -24.54
N PRO A 347 16.52 10.09 -24.91
CA PRO A 347 15.46 10.90 -24.29
C PRO A 347 15.28 10.63 -22.80
N SER A 348 14.84 11.66 -22.10
CA SER A 348 14.44 11.61 -20.68
C SER A 348 12.94 11.93 -20.54
N VAL A 349 12.35 11.46 -19.45
CA VAL A 349 10.97 11.78 -19.07
C VAL A 349 10.95 12.53 -17.75
N TYR A 350 10.35 13.73 -17.75
CA TYR A 350 10.17 14.60 -16.57
C TYR A 350 9.26 15.78 -16.93
N HIS A 351 8.79 16.53 -15.93
CA HIS A 351 7.99 17.72 -16.17
C HIS A 351 8.89 18.90 -16.52
N GLY A 352 8.75 19.40 -17.75
CA GLY A 352 9.59 20.46 -18.30
C GLY A 352 9.64 21.72 -17.44
N HIS A 353 10.80 22.38 -17.42
CA HIS A 353 10.98 23.63 -16.66
C HIS A 353 10.59 23.50 -15.18
N THR A 354 10.76 22.34 -14.55
CA THR A 354 10.53 22.15 -13.11
C THR A 354 11.73 21.51 -12.42
N LEU A 355 11.59 21.21 -11.13
CA LEU A 355 12.59 20.54 -10.31
C LEU A 355 12.31 19.04 -10.15
N THR A 356 11.32 18.51 -10.87
CA THR A 356 11.02 17.07 -10.86
C THR A 356 12.23 16.28 -11.32
N SER A 357 12.45 15.10 -10.69
CA SER A 357 13.57 14.25 -11.08
C SER A 357 13.38 13.70 -12.49
N LYS A 358 14.46 13.20 -13.11
CA LYS A 358 14.43 12.69 -14.49
C LYS A 358 14.60 11.18 -14.51
N ILE A 359 13.80 10.51 -15.32
CA ILE A 359 13.94 9.07 -15.60
C ILE A 359 14.24 8.83 -17.07
N LYS A 360 14.93 7.73 -17.37
CA LYS A 360 15.30 7.39 -18.74
C LYS A 360 14.09 6.87 -19.50
N PHE A 361 13.88 7.38 -20.72
CA PHE A 361 12.79 6.93 -21.58
C PHE A 361 12.80 5.41 -21.82
N PHE A 362 13.99 4.83 -22.01
CA PHE A 362 14.14 3.39 -22.26
C PHE A 362 13.70 2.53 -21.06
N ASP A 363 13.95 2.99 -19.85
CA ASP A 363 13.51 2.29 -18.63
C ASP A 363 11.99 2.41 -18.48
N VAL A 364 11.41 3.57 -18.79
CA VAL A 364 9.95 3.78 -18.82
C VAL A 364 9.26 2.79 -19.77
N ILE A 365 9.68 2.71 -21.04
CA ILE A 365 9.02 1.82 -22.01
C ILE A 365 9.22 0.33 -21.68
N LYS A 366 10.34 -0.05 -21.05
CA LYS A 366 10.53 -1.41 -20.53
C LYS A 366 9.57 -1.72 -19.40
N THR A 367 9.40 -0.81 -18.45
CA THR A 367 8.42 -0.95 -17.36
C THR A 367 7.00 -1.02 -17.92
N ILE A 368 6.66 -0.18 -18.91
CA ILE A 368 5.36 -0.27 -19.60
C ILE A 368 5.17 -1.65 -20.23
N LYS A 369 6.16 -2.17 -20.98
CA LYS A 369 6.09 -3.50 -21.58
C LYS A 369 5.82 -4.60 -20.56
N GLU A 370 6.49 -4.54 -19.42
CA GLU A 370 6.38 -5.55 -18.35
C GLU A 370 5.00 -5.52 -17.67
N HIS A 371 4.43 -4.33 -17.46
CA HIS A 371 3.20 -4.18 -16.67
C HIS A 371 1.93 -3.95 -17.49
N ALA A 372 2.06 -3.67 -18.80
CA ALA A 372 0.99 -3.28 -19.69
C ALA A 372 -0.27 -4.14 -19.54
N PHE A 373 -0.10 -5.46 -19.63
CA PHE A 373 -1.23 -6.39 -19.73
C PHE A 373 -1.35 -7.32 -18.51
N VAL A 374 -0.78 -6.94 -17.36
CA VAL A 374 -0.80 -7.79 -16.16
C VAL A 374 -2.21 -7.91 -15.56
N THR A 375 -2.98 -6.82 -15.56
CA THR A 375 -4.32 -6.78 -14.94
C THR A 375 -5.45 -6.63 -15.96
N SER A 376 -5.13 -6.38 -17.23
CA SER A 376 -6.12 -6.23 -18.30
C SER A 376 -5.48 -6.50 -19.66
N GLU A 377 -6.17 -7.27 -20.51
CA GLU A 377 -5.70 -7.55 -21.88
C GLU A 377 -6.03 -6.43 -22.88
N TYR A 378 -6.84 -5.45 -22.50
CA TYR A 378 -7.32 -4.38 -23.37
C TYR A 378 -6.23 -3.35 -23.69
N PRO A 379 -6.35 -2.60 -24.81
CA PRO A 379 -5.28 -1.77 -25.34
C PRO A 379 -4.79 -0.69 -24.37
N ILE A 380 -3.55 -0.27 -24.59
CA ILE A 380 -2.95 0.89 -23.93
C ILE A 380 -2.77 2.03 -24.93
N ILE A 381 -3.04 3.25 -24.49
CA ILE A 381 -2.74 4.48 -25.20
C ILE A 381 -1.57 5.17 -24.49
N LEU A 382 -0.50 5.47 -25.23
CA LEU A 382 0.59 6.31 -24.77
C LEU A 382 0.37 7.73 -25.29
N SER A 383 0.00 8.65 -24.40
CA SER A 383 -0.06 10.09 -24.67
C SER A 383 1.37 10.63 -24.61
N ILE A 384 1.94 10.99 -25.76
CA ILE A 384 3.31 11.51 -25.84
C ILE A 384 3.26 13.03 -25.95
N GLU A 385 3.75 13.71 -24.92
CA GLU A 385 4.10 15.12 -24.98
C GLU A 385 5.57 15.23 -25.38
N ASN A 386 5.85 15.73 -26.59
CA ASN A 386 7.17 15.62 -27.20
C ASN A 386 7.87 16.98 -27.36
N HIS A 387 9.01 17.10 -26.69
CA HIS A 387 9.93 18.23 -26.72
C HIS A 387 11.33 17.82 -27.22
N CYS A 388 11.47 16.63 -27.80
CA CYS A 388 12.73 16.11 -28.29
C CYS A 388 13.10 16.66 -29.68
N THR A 389 14.40 16.76 -29.95
CA THR A 389 14.92 17.04 -31.29
C THR A 389 14.72 15.85 -32.24
N LEU A 390 14.72 16.10 -33.56
CA LEU A 390 14.50 15.06 -34.57
C LEU A 390 15.41 13.82 -34.40
N PRO A 391 16.72 13.94 -34.10
CA PRO A 391 17.55 12.76 -33.84
C PRO A 391 17.05 11.92 -32.66
N GLN A 392 16.67 12.57 -31.54
CA GLN A 392 16.15 11.87 -30.38
C GLN A 392 14.75 11.28 -30.63
N GLN A 393 13.91 11.94 -31.44
CA GLN A 393 12.63 11.36 -31.90
C GLN A 393 12.84 10.08 -32.73
N ARG A 394 13.86 10.03 -33.60
CA ARG A 394 14.22 8.80 -34.33
C ARG A 394 14.67 7.67 -33.38
N ASN A 395 15.37 8.02 -32.31
CA ASN A 395 15.75 7.08 -31.26
C ASN A 395 14.52 6.58 -30.49
N MET A 396 13.56 7.46 -30.14
CA MET A 396 12.29 7.06 -29.53
C MET A 396 11.53 6.07 -30.41
N ALA A 397 11.38 6.38 -31.70
CA ALA A 397 10.67 5.52 -32.65
C ALA A 397 11.33 4.13 -32.77
N SER A 398 12.65 4.10 -32.88
CA SER A 398 13.44 2.86 -32.92
C SER A 398 13.26 2.04 -31.64
N ALA A 399 13.32 2.70 -30.48
CA ALA A 399 13.15 2.07 -29.18
C ALA A 399 11.73 1.53 -28.97
N PHE A 400 10.69 2.24 -29.41
CA PHE A 400 9.31 1.72 -29.39
C PHE A 400 9.18 0.45 -30.21
N LEU A 401 9.73 0.42 -31.44
CA LEU A 401 9.71 -0.76 -32.30
C LEU A 401 10.46 -1.94 -31.66
N GLU A 402 11.66 -1.70 -31.13
CA GLU A 402 12.49 -2.73 -30.52
C GLU A 402 11.86 -3.29 -29.24
N VAL A 403 11.42 -2.42 -28.33
CA VAL A 403 10.95 -2.83 -27.01
C VAL A 403 9.56 -3.42 -27.09
N PHE A 404 8.60 -2.76 -27.73
CA PHE A 404 7.22 -3.26 -27.76
C PHE A 404 7.00 -4.35 -28.82
N GLY A 405 7.80 -4.37 -29.91
CA GLY A 405 7.66 -5.36 -30.97
C GLY A 405 6.21 -5.47 -31.45
N ASP A 406 5.69 -6.69 -31.49
CA ASP A 406 4.31 -6.99 -31.94
C ASP A 406 3.21 -6.35 -31.08
N MET A 407 3.52 -5.88 -29.86
CA MET A 407 2.55 -5.17 -29.04
C MET A 407 2.27 -3.78 -29.63
N LEU A 408 3.21 -3.18 -30.36
CA LEU A 408 3.02 -1.84 -30.93
C LEU A 408 2.10 -1.89 -32.15
N LEU A 409 1.05 -1.08 -32.14
CA LEU A 409 0.17 -0.91 -33.29
C LEU A 409 0.84 0.02 -34.32
N THR A 410 1.40 -0.56 -35.39
CA THR A 410 2.10 0.16 -36.45
C THR A 410 1.29 0.35 -37.73
N GLN A 411 0.20 -0.40 -37.90
CA GLN A 411 -0.70 -0.32 -39.04
C GLN A 411 -2.17 -0.30 -38.57
N PRO A 412 -3.09 0.33 -39.33
CA PRO A 412 -4.51 0.23 -39.06
C PRO A 412 -4.97 -1.24 -39.04
N ILE A 413 -5.87 -1.59 -38.12
CA ILE A 413 -6.47 -2.94 -38.04
C ILE A 413 -7.28 -3.22 -39.31
N GLU A 414 -8.05 -2.24 -39.76
CA GLU A 414 -8.81 -2.26 -41.01
C GLU A 414 -8.38 -1.05 -41.84
N ARG A 415 -7.90 -1.28 -43.08
CA ARG A 415 -7.32 -0.21 -43.92
C ARG A 415 -8.35 0.83 -44.35
N ASP A 416 -9.57 0.40 -44.62
CA ASP A 416 -10.67 1.23 -45.11
C ASP A 416 -11.82 1.36 -44.09
N GLY A 417 -11.52 1.10 -42.81
CA GLY A 417 -12.52 1.17 -41.73
C GLY A 417 -12.99 2.61 -41.51
N SER A 418 -14.31 2.83 -41.52
CA SER A 418 -14.92 4.14 -41.26
C SER A 418 -15.12 4.44 -39.77
N GLN A 419 -14.79 3.49 -38.89
CA GLN A 419 -14.97 3.58 -37.44
C GLN A 419 -13.69 3.20 -36.69
N MET A 420 -13.56 3.67 -35.46
CA MET A 420 -12.48 3.25 -34.57
C MET A 420 -12.61 1.76 -34.22
N PRO A 421 -11.51 0.99 -34.21
CA PRO A 421 -11.55 -0.42 -33.82
C PRO A 421 -12.02 -0.57 -32.37
N SER A 422 -12.61 -1.72 -32.05
CA SER A 422 -13.08 -2.03 -30.70
C SER A 422 -11.94 -2.40 -29.76
N PRO A 423 -12.14 -2.28 -28.43
CA PRO A 423 -11.19 -2.82 -27.44
C PRO A 423 -10.85 -4.29 -27.68
N ALA A 424 -11.82 -5.12 -28.09
CA ALA A 424 -11.60 -6.53 -28.40
C ALA A 424 -10.64 -6.74 -29.59
N GLN A 425 -10.75 -5.94 -30.65
CA GLN A 425 -9.85 -5.99 -31.80
C GLN A 425 -8.43 -5.52 -31.46
N LEU A 426 -8.30 -4.69 -30.43
CA LEU A 426 -7.04 -4.08 -29.99
C LEU A 426 -6.42 -4.76 -28.77
N LYS A 427 -6.88 -5.97 -28.42
CA LYS A 427 -6.29 -6.72 -27.30
C LYS A 427 -4.78 -6.85 -27.44
N ARG A 428 -4.07 -6.58 -26.34
CA ARG A 428 -2.61 -6.62 -26.21
C ARG A 428 -1.87 -5.69 -27.19
N ARG A 429 -2.53 -4.61 -27.65
CA ARG A 429 -1.93 -3.56 -28.47
C ARG A 429 -1.62 -2.29 -27.67
N ILE A 430 -0.54 -1.63 -28.04
CA ILE A 430 -0.08 -0.35 -27.54
C ILE A 430 -0.20 0.65 -28.70
N MET A 431 -0.96 1.72 -28.48
CA MET A 431 -1.22 2.80 -29.43
C MET A 431 -0.45 4.05 -29.01
N ILE A 432 0.09 4.78 -29.99
CA ILE A 432 0.81 6.03 -29.74
C ILE A 432 -0.09 7.21 -30.13
N LYS A 433 -0.43 8.05 -29.16
CA LYS A 433 -1.05 9.36 -29.38
C LYS A 433 0.08 10.39 -29.45
N HIS A 434 0.35 10.86 -30.68
CA HIS A 434 1.37 11.89 -30.94
C HIS A 434 0.95 12.74 -32.15
N LYS A 435 1.50 13.96 -32.27
CA LYS A 435 1.32 14.82 -33.45
C LYS A 435 1.75 14.08 -34.72
N LYS A 436 0.90 14.08 -35.76
CA LYS A 436 1.15 13.43 -37.04
C LYS A 436 1.43 14.48 -38.12
N LEU A 437 2.45 14.25 -38.95
CA LEU A 437 2.75 15.08 -40.11
C LEU A 437 1.64 14.94 -41.17
N PRO A 438 1.29 16.01 -41.90
CA PRO A 438 0.38 15.90 -43.04
C PRO A 438 0.96 14.99 -44.14
N ASP A 439 0.09 14.31 -44.87
CA ASP A 439 0.51 13.39 -45.93
C ASP A 439 1.29 14.13 -47.03
N GLY A 440 2.46 13.61 -47.40
CA GLY A 440 3.28 14.13 -48.52
C GLY A 440 4.32 15.20 -48.17
N HIS A 441 4.49 15.59 -46.90
CA HIS A 441 5.57 16.48 -46.49
C HIS A 441 6.77 15.71 -45.93
N GLU A 442 7.86 15.63 -46.71
CA GLU A 442 9.19 15.31 -46.19
C GLU A 442 9.77 16.53 -45.44
N GLU A 443 10.15 16.31 -44.17
CA GLU A 443 11.03 17.13 -43.33
C GLU A 443 10.95 18.67 -43.46
N ARG A 444 9.78 19.28 -43.22
CA ARG A 444 9.71 20.69 -42.79
C ARG A 444 8.63 20.90 -41.74
N ILE A 445 9.02 20.94 -40.46
CA ILE A 445 8.15 21.41 -39.38
C ILE A 445 8.53 22.86 -39.07
N ILE A 446 7.57 23.76 -39.27
CA ILE A 446 7.58 25.11 -38.69
C ILE A 446 7.10 24.95 -37.24
N LEU A 447 7.96 25.26 -36.28
CA LEU A 447 7.59 25.41 -34.87
C LEU A 447 6.60 26.59 -34.78
N ARG A 448 5.31 26.32 -34.63
CA ARG A 448 4.36 27.34 -34.18
C ARG A 448 4.41 27.37 -32.66
N SER A 449 4.83 28.51 -32.11
CA SER A 449 4.64 28.85 -30.70
C SER A 449 3.14 28.96 -30.43
N ASP A 450 2.66 28.18 -29.47
CA ASP A 450 1.27 28.22 -29.01
C ASP A 450 1.11 29.47 -28.11
N GLU A 451 0.76 30.62 -28.72
CA GLU A 451 0.39 31.82 -27.97
C GLU A 451 -1.06 31.71 -27.51
N GLY A 452 -1.30 30.99 -26.41
CA GLY A 452 -2.67 30.82 -25.92
C GLY A 452 -2.87 29.91 -24.72
N ALA A 453 -1.90 29.81 -23.80
CA ALA A 453 -2.09 29.09 -22.54
C ALA A 453 -2.07 30.06 -21.36
N ASP A 454 -2.98 29.86 -20.41
CA ASP A 454 -3.03 30.51 -19.10
C ASP A 454 -1.67 30.48 -18.38
N SER A 455 -1.52 31.26 -17.30
CA SER A 455 -0.27 31.45 -16.54
C SER A 455 0.24 30.19 -15.83
N ASP A 456 0.62 29.18 -16.60
CA ASP A 456 1.15 27.89 -16.15
C ASP A 456 2.69 27.93 -16.08
N ILE A 457 3.29 26.98 -15.37
CA ILE A 457 4.75 26.90 -15.12
C ILE A 457 5.54 26.86 -16.43
N SER A 458 4.97 26.30 -17.49
CA SER A 458 5.51 26.27 -18.84
C SER A 458 5.81 27.67 -19.43
N ASN A 459 5.16 28.72 -18.93
CA ASN A 459 5.37 30.12 -19.34
C ASN A 459 6.35 30.90 -18.43
N ALA A 460 6.99 30.23 -17.47
CA ALA A 460 7.94 30.87 -16.56
C ALA A 460 9.25 31.26 -17.27
N ILE A 461 9.73 32.49 -17.04
CA ILE A 461 11.08 32.92 -17.44
C ILE A 461 12.13 32.12 -16.66
N LYS A 462 11.88 31.94 -15.35
CA LYS A 462 12.75 31.22 -14.45
C LYS A 462 11.95 30.70 -13.28
N ASN A 463 12.34 29.55 -12.77
CA ASN A 463 11.81 29.00 -11.54
C ASN A 463 12.90 28.24 -10.78
N GLY A 464 12.62 27.91 -9.53
CA GLY A 464 13.56 27.21 -8.66
C GLY A 464 13.24 27.40 -7.18
N ILE A 465 14.01 26.76 -6.31
CA ILE A 465 13.90 26.96 -4.85
C ILE A 465 14.77 28.15 -4.46
N LEU A 466 14.17 29.11 -3.76
CA LEU A 466 14.90 30.13 -2.99
C LEU A 466 14.44 30.06 -1.54
N TYR A 467 15.23 30.62 -0.63
CA TYR A 467 14.94 30.60 0.79
C TYR A 467 14.37 31.95 1.23
N LEU A 468 13.33 31.92 2.07
CA LEU A 468 12.82 33.08 2.79
C LEU A 468 13.08 32.89 4.29
N GLU A 469 13.50 33.95 4.96
CA GLU A 469 13.66 33.95 6.42
C GLU A 469 12.28 34.07 7.09
N ASP A 470 11.94 33.14 7.98
CA ASP A 470 10.75 33.22 8.79
C ASP A 470 10.93 34.34 9.85
N PRO A 471 10.01 35.33 9.90
CA PRO A 471 10.17 36.48 10.79
C PRO A 471 9.96 36.16 12.28
N VAL A 472 9.53 34.95 12.64
CA VAL A 472 9.25 34.53 14.03
C VAL A 472 10.47 33.87 14.66
N ASP A 473 11.07 32.90 13.97
CA ASP A 473 12.19 32.11 14.50
C ASP A 473 13.52 32.37 13.79
N HIS A 474 13.54 33.20 12.74
CA HIS A 474 14.71 33.54 11.94
C HIS A 474 15.33 32.34 11.19
N GLU A 475 14.56 31.27 10.97
CA GLU A 475 15.01 30.13 10.16
C GLU A 475 14.78 30.39 8.66
N TRP A 476 15.75 29.99 7.84
CA TRP A 476 15.63 30.09 6.38
C TRP A 476 14.91 28.87 5.83
N ARG A 477 13.72 29.08 5.27
CA ARG A 477 12.85 28.01 4.78
C ARG A 477 12.78 28.02 3.25
N PRO A 478 12.80 26.85 2.59
CA PRO A 478 12.76 26.76 1.13
C PRO A 478 11.35 27.02 0.60
N HIS A 479 11.24 27.87 -0.42
CA HIS A 479 10.01 28.13 -1.17
C HIS A 479 10.27 27.93 -2.67
N PHE A 480 9.28 27.41 -3.39
CA PHE A 480 9.33 27.37 -4.85
C PHE A 480 8.96 28.74 -5.40
N PHE A 481 9.85 29.33 -6.21
CA PHE A 481 9.65 30.60 -6.88
C PHE A 481 9.41 30.40 -8.37
N MET A 482 8.52 31.23 -8.92
CA MET A 482 8.24 31.32 -10.34
C MET A 482 8.27 32.77 -10.80
N LEU A 483 9.22 33.11 -11.66
CA LEU A 483 9.31 34.40 -12.33
C LEU A 483 8.64 34.30 -13.70
N THR A 484 7.59 35.10 -13.89
CA THR A 484 6.96 35.35 -15.20
C THR A 484 7.47 36.68 -15.76
N GLN A 485 7.02 37.07 -16.96
CA GLN A 485 7.38 38.36 -17.56
C GLN A 485 7.11 39.56 -16.64
N ASN A 486 6.04 39.52 -15.86
CA ASN A 486 5.55 40.69 -15.13
C ASN A 486 5.46 40.48 -13.60
N LYS A 487 5.60 39.26 -13.10
CA LYS A 487 5.38 38.93 -11.67
C LYS A 487 6.27 37.80 -11.20
N MET A 488 6.62 37.85 -9.91
CA MET A 488 7.24 36.74 -9.19
C MET A 488 6.22 36.16 -8.21
N TYR A 489 6.02 34.85 -8.27
CA TYR A 489 5.19 34.08 -7.35
C TYR A 489 6.10 33.20 -6.48
N TYR A 490 5.68 32.93 -5.25
CA TYR A 490 6.30 31.91 -4.42
C TYR A 490 5.21 31.08 -3.72
N ALA A 491 5.46 29.77 -3.60
CA ALA A 491 4.56 28.88 -2.87
C ALA A 491 4.73 29.07 -1.35
N GLU A 492 3.66 28.82 -0.59
CA GLU A 492 3.77 28.71 0.88
C GLU A 492 4.75 27.60 1.28
N GLU A 493 5.22 27.66 2.52
CA GLU A 493 6.15 26.68 3.07
C GLU A 493 5.60 25.26 2.86
N GLN A 494 6.33 24.45 2.10
CA GLN A 494 6.01 23.04 1.96
C GLN A 494 6.79 22.28 3.02
N GLN A 495 6.10 21.83 4.07
CA GLN A 495 6.67 20.84 4.98
C GLN A 495 7.19 19.67 4.14
N LEU A 496 8.50 19.45 4.20
CA LEU A 496 9.11 18.27 3.62
C LEU A 496 8.60 17.09 4.44
N ASN A 497 7.54 16.42 3.97
CA ASN A 497 7.21 15.08 4.45
C ASN A 497 8.33 14.14 4.00
N GLU A 498 9.48 14.16 4.69
CA GLU A 498 10.53 13.15 4.55
C GLU A 498 10.09 11.76 5.06
N ASP A 499 8.85 11.67 5.56
CA ASP A 499 8.25 10.52 6.24
C ASP A 499 7.55 9.51 5.30
N GLU A 500 7.49 9.74 3.99
CA GLU A 500 6.86 8.77 3.06
C GLU A 500 7.77 7.59 2.69
N ASP A 501 9.08 7.70 2.87
CA ASP A 501 9.99 6.56 2.78
C ASP A 501 10.00 5.83 4.14
N GLY A 502 9.32 4.69 4.20
CA GLY A 502 9.13 3.84 5.39
C GLY A 502 10.40 3.23 6.03
N ASP A 503 11.56 3.85 5.85
CA ASP A 503 12.83 3.52 6.53
C ASP A 503 13.10 4.43 7.76
N ASN A 504 12.28 5.47 8.00
CA ASN A 504 12.43 6.42 9.13
C ASN A 504 11.58 6.07 10.37
N GLU A 505 11.44 4.79 10.74
CA GLU A 505 10.77 4.43 12.01
C GLU A 505 11.70 4.43 13.24
N ASP A 506 12.93 4.93 13.13
CA ASP A 506 13.81 5.06 14.29
C ASP A 506 14.67 6.33 14.26
N SER A 507 14.05 7.48 14.56
CA SER A 507 14.76 8.72 14.89
C SER A 507 14.58 9.15 16.34
N SER A 508 14.12 8.26 17.24
CA SER A 508 14.00 8.59 18.66
C SER A 508 15.23 8.27 19.52
N MET A 509 16.32 7.75 18.94
CA MET A 509 17.59 7.56 19.65
C MET A 509 18.82 7.99 18.83
N HIS A 510 18.79 9.18 18.23
CA HIS A 510 20.03 9.90 18.00
C HIS A 510 20.45 10.56 19.32
N ALA A 511 21.36 9.90 20.05
CA ALA A 511 22.24 10.64 20.94
C ALA A 511 22.95 11.68 20.08
N LYS A 512 22.66 12.96 20.30
CA LYS A 512 23.42 14.07 19.71
C LYS A 512 24.89 13.82 20.06
N GLU A 513 25.73 13.54 19.06
CA GLU A 513 27.14 13.18 19.24
C GLU A 513 28.00 14.33 19.80
N ASP A 514 27.42 15.50 20.08
CA ASP A 514 28.08 16.69 20.62
C ASP A 514 27.62 17.09 22.05
N VAL A 515 26.94 16.22 22.81
CA VAL A 515 26.59 16.53 24.20
C VAL A 515 27.72 16.10 25.14
N PRO A 516 28.34 17.03 25.91
CA PRO A 516 29.33 16.70 26.93
C PRO A 516 28.80 15.61 27.89
N SER A 517 29.65 14.67 28.33
CA SER A 517 29.18 13.49 29.11
C SER A 517 28.44 13.86 30.41
N ASP A 518 28.67 15.06 30.89
CA ASP A 518 28.07 15.72 32.05
C ASP A 518 26.62 16.21 31.82
N GLU A 519 26.13 16.25 30.57
CA GLU A 519 24.78 16.71 30.21
C GLU A 519 23.85 15.60 29.67
N LEU A 520 24.31 14.33 29.65
CA LEU A 520 23.52 13.19 29.16
C LEU A 520 22.17 13.00 29.90
N HIS A 521 22.09 13.47 31.14
CA HIS A 521 20.92 13.28 31.99
C HIS A 521 19.77 14.26 31.69
N PHE A 522 19.99 15.35 30.95
CA PHE A 522 18.94 16.33 30.66
C PHE A 522 17.83 15.79 29.72
N GLY A 523 18.13 14.76 28.92
CA GLY A 523 17.16 14.09 28.05
C GLY A 523 16.33 12.99 28.73
N GLU A 524 16.65 12.67 29.98
CA GLU A 524 16.07 11.54 30.67
C GLU A 524 14.76 11.92 31.39
N ARG A 525 13.71 11.12 31.22
CA ARG A 525 12.39 11.38 31.83
C ARG A 525 12.41 11.46 33.36
N TRP A 526 13.41 10.85 34.00
CA TRP A 526 13.59 10.87 35.45
C TRP A 526 14.34 12.12 35.96
N TYR A 527 14.90 12.94 35.06
CA TYR A 527 15.60 14.16 35.43
C TYR A 527 14.66 15.37 35.37
N HIS A 528 14.33 15.91 36.53
CA HIS A 528 13.40 17.05 36.66
C HIS A 528 14.11 18.39 36.90
N GLY A 529 15.44 18.44 36.71
CA GLY A 529 16.25 19.63 36.99
C GLY A 529 16.15 20.12 38.43
N LYS A 530 16.37 21.42 38.63
CA LYS A 530 16.28 22.06 39.95
C LYS A 530 14.83 22.41 40.29
N LEU A 531 14.22 21.64 41.19
CA LEU A 531 12.86 21.87 41.64
C LEU A 531 12.78 23.10 42.56
N PRO A 532 11.94 24.12 42.26
CA PRO A 532 11.85 25.36 43.04
C PRO A 532 11.38 25.13 44.49
N GLY A 533 10.60 24.08 44.75
CA GLY A 533 10.19 23.66 46.10
C GLY A 533 11.08 22.60 46.75
N GLY A 534 12.25 22.32 46.16
CA GLY A 534 13.23 21.37 46.68
C GLY A 534 12.64 19.98 46.97
N ARG A 535 12.99 19.41 48.13
CA ARG A 535 12.59 18.06 48.53
C ARG A 535 11.07 17.86 48.61
N ASN A 536 10.32 18.87 49.06
CA ASN A 536 8.87 18.74 49.24
C ASN A 536 8.16 18.61 47.89
N GLN A 537 8.62 19.34 46.88
CA GLN A 537 8.07 19.24 45.53
C GLN A 537 8.47 17.91 44.85
N ALA A 538 9.68 17.42 45.10
CA ALA A 538 10.10 16.08 44.66
C ALA A 538 9.22 14.98 45.27
N GLN A 539 8.93 15.07 46.58
CA GLN A 539 8.03 14.13 47.26
C GLN A 539 6.62 14.20 46.69
N ASN A 540 6.08 15.39 46.43
CA ASN A 540 4.76 15.53 45.84
C ASN A 540 4.69 14.95 44.42
N PHE A 541 5.74 15.11 43.60
CA PHE A 541 5.80 14.48 42.29
C PHE A 541 5.82 12.95 42.39
N LEU A 542 6.64 12.39 43.28
CA LEU A 542 6.69 10.94 43.50
C LEU A 542 5.36 10.37 44.02
N ILE A 543 4.68 11.09 44.91
CA ILE A 543 3.37 10.69 45.46
C ILE A 543 2.27 10.79 44.38
N SER A 544 2.34 11.79 43.49
CA SER A 544 1.37 11.97 42.40
C SER A 544 1.48 10.92 41.28
N ILE A 545 2.59 10.18 41.20
CA ILE A 545 2.81 9.09 40.23
C ILE A 545 2.26 7.74 40.75
N GLN A 546 1.91 7.65 42.04
CA GLN A 546 1.34 6.44 42.67
C GLN A 546 -0.21 6.43 42.75
N VAL A 547 -0.89 7.38 42.12
CA VAL A 547 -2.37 7.44 41.99
C VAL A 547 -2.74 7.40 40.50
#